data_AF-A0A6I4XWU4-F1
#
_entry.id   AF-A0A6I4XWU4-F1
#
_cell.length_a   1.000
_cell.length_b   1.000
_cell.length_c   1.000
_cell.angle_alpha   90.00
_cell.angle_beta   90.00
_cell.angle_gamma   90.00
#
_symmetry.space_group_name_H-M   'P 1'
#
loop_
_entity.id
_entity.type
_entity.pdbx_description
1 polymer ?
#
loop_
_entity_poly.entity_id
_entity_poly.type
_entity_poly.pdbx_seq_one_letter_code
_entity_poly.pdbx_strand_id
1 'polypeptide(L)'
;KSKEKKVQIITLKASLTSQFRSIFGLYKVREVNDYHHGQDAYLNCVVATTLLKVYPNLAPEFVYGEYPKFQAFKENKATAKAIIYTNLLRFFTEDEPRFTKDGEILWSNSYLKTIKKELNYHQMNIVKKVEVQKGGFSKESIKPKGP
;
A
#
# COMPACT_ATOMS: atom_id res chain seq x y z
N LYS A 1 19.28 21.37 13.24
CA LYS A 1 18.53 20.37 14.03
C LYS A 1 17.22 20.10 13.32
N SER A 2 17.06 18.96 12.64
CA SER A 2 15.76 18.57 12.08
C SER A 2 14.83 18.28 13.25
N LYS A 3 13.72 19.01 13.36
CA LYS A 3 12.61 18.61 14.23
C LYS A 3 12.21 17.20 13.81
N GLU A 4 12.36 16.21 14.68
CA GLU A 4 11.67 14.92 14.50
C GLU A 4 10.20 15.23 14.27
N LYS A 5 9.69 14.87 13.09
CA LYS A 5 8.26 15.02 12.81
C LYS A 5 7.53 13.97 13.63
N LYS A 6 6.60 14.41 14.48
CA LYS A 6 5.74 13.53 15.29
C LYS A 6 4.94 12.52 14.44
N VAL A 7 4.70 12.84 13.16
CA VAL A 7 3.98 11.98 12.21
C VAL A 7 4.72 11.97 10.88
N GLN A 8 4.98 10.77 10.36
CA GLN A 8 5.51 10.55 9.01
C GLN A 8 4.36 10.19 8.06
N ILE A 9 4.25 10.91 6.95
CA ILE A 9 3.27 10.62 5.89
C ILE A 9 4.00 9.80 4.83
N ILE A 10 3.58 8.55 4.65
CA ILE A 10 4.24 7.60 3.74
C ILE A 10 3.37 7.42 2.50
N THR A 11 3.98 7.53 1.32
CA THR A 11 3.33 7.27 0.04
C THR A 11 3.87 5.98 -0.56
N LEU A 12 2.97 5.08 -0.93
CA LEU A 12 3.30 3.79 -1.54
C LEU A 12 2.65 3.65 -2.90
N LYS A 13 3.39 3.13 -3.87
CA LYS A 13 2.84 2.75 -5.16
C LYS A 13 2.07 1.43 -5.04
N ALA A 14 0.86 1.37 -5.61
CA ALA A 14 0.00 0.19 -5.58
C ALA A 14 0.64 -1.08 -6.20
N SER A 15 1.67 -0.92 -7.03
CA SER A 15 2.44 -2.05 -7.57
C SER A 15 3.14 -2.87 -6.50
N LEU A 16 3.58 -2.24 -5.39
CA LEU A 16 4.29 -2.94 -4.32
C LEU A 16 3.37 -3.90 -3.56
N THR A 17 2.18 -3.45 -3.17
CA THR A 17 1.19 -4.33 -2.53
C THR A 17 0.61 -5.35 -3.49
N SER A 18 0.51 -5.03 -4.79
CA SER A 18 0.12 -6.01 -5.81
C SER A 18 1.16 -7.12 -5.98
N GLN A 19 2.46 -6.78 -5.99
CA GLN A 19 3.54 -7.76 -6.03
C GLN A 19 3.59 -8.59 -4.74
N PHE A 20 3.46 -7.96 -3.57
CA PHE A 20 3.36 -8.66 -2.29
C PHE A 20 2.22 -9.71 -2.29
N ARG A 21 1.05 -9.34 -2.80
CA ARG A 21 -0.07 -10.29 -2.98
C ARG A 21 0.30 -11.45 -3.89
N SER A 22 0.97 -11.17 -5.02
CA SER A 22 1.40 -12.20 -5.97
C SER A 22 2.41 -13.17 -5.35
N ILE A 23 3.37 -12.65 -4.57
CA ILE A 23 4.42 -13.44 -3.91
C ILE A 23 3.79 -14.46 -2.94
N PHE A 24 2.78 -14.04 -2.18
CA PHE A 24 2.20 -14.86 -1.10
C PHE A 24 0.85 -15.51 -1.44
N GLY A 25 0.39 -15.41 -2.69
CA GLY A 25 -0.89 -15.97 -3.13
C GLY A 25 -2.11 -15.33 -2.45
N LEU A 26 -2.05 -14.03 -2.15
CA LEU A 26 -3.12 -13.29 -1.47
C LEU A 26 -4.07 -12.65 -2.49
N TYR A 27 -4.97 -13.46 -3.04
CA TYR A 27 -5.89 -13.03 -4.09
C TYR A 27 -6.88 -11.95 -3.63
N LYS A 28 -7.26 -11.09 -4.58
CA LYS A 28 -8.25 -10.02 -4.40
C LYS A 28 -9.24 -10.08 -5.56
N VAL A 29 -10.51 -10.22 -5.24
CA VAL A 29 -11.62 -10.23 -6.21
C VAL A 29 -12.58 -9.12 -5.81
N ARG A 30 -12.68 -8.07 -6.63
CA ARG A 30 -13.44 -6.84 -6.29
C ARG A 30 -14.94 -7.04 -6.40
N GLU A 31 -15.33 -8.00 -7.22
CA GLU A 31 -16.70 -8.33 -7.58
C GLU A 31 -17.42 -9.08 -6.45
N VAL A 32 -16.66 -9.69 -5.53
CA VAL A 32 -17.23 -10.45 -4.40
C VAL A 32 -17.71 -9.52 -3.29
N ASN A 33 -16.92 -8.50 -2.93
CA ASN A 33 -17.25 -7.54 -1.88
C ASN A 33 -16.32 -6.30 -1.87
N ASP A 34 -16.71 -5.29 -1.09
CA ASP A 34 -15.95 -4.05 -0.88
C ASP A 34 -14.84 -4.17 0.20
N TYR A 35 -14.62 -5.35 0.80
CA TYR A 35 -13.58 -5.55 1.82
C TYR A 35 -12.17 -5.28 1.28
N HIS A 36 -12.00 -5.43 -0.02
CA HIS A 36 -10.73 -5.26 -0.69
C HIS A 36 -10.08 -3.89 -0.45
N HIS A 37 -10.86 -2.83 -0.20
CA HIS A 37 -10.34 -1.52 0.16
C HIS A 37 -9.65 -1.51 1.54
N GLY A 38 -10.28 -2.11 2.55
CA GLY A 38 -9.69 -2.21 3.88
C GLY A 38 -8.49 -3.17 3.92
N GLN A 39 -8.58 -4.27 3.17
CA GLN A 39 -7.46 -5.20 2.99
C GLN A 39 -6.26 -4.53 2.31
N ASP A 40 -6.48 -3.75 1.26
CA ASP A 40 -5.40 -3.01 0.58
C ASP A 40 -4.78 -1.95 1.51
N ALA A 41 -5.58 -1.27 2.33
CA ALA A 41 -5.08 -0.31 3.33
C ALA A 41 -4.23 -1.00 4.41
N TYR A 42 -4.67 -2.16 4.91
CA TYR A 42 -3.91 -2.98 5.84
C TYR A 42 -2.56 -3.41 5.24
N LEU A 43 -2.57 -3.96 4.02
CA LEU A 43 -1.34 -4.38 3.35
C LEU A 43 -0.41 -3.20 3.04
N ASN A 44 -0.94 -2.02 2.71
CA ASN A 44 -0.12 -0.82 2.55
C ASN A 44 0.62 -0.49 3.85
N CYS A 45 -0.04 -0.59 5.00
CA CYS A 45 0.60 -0.36 6.31
C CYS A 45 1.70 -1.39 6.59
N VAL A 46 1.40 -2.67 6.41
CA VAL A 46 2.38 -3.76 6.61
C VAL A 46 3.60 -3.54 5.71
N VAL A 47 3.39 -3.39 4.40
CA VAL A 47 4.50 -3.22 3.44
C VAL A 47 5.28 -1.94 3.70
N ALA A 48 4.62 -0.80 3.95
CA ALA A 48 5.30 0.48 4.22
C ALA A 48 6.21 0.38 5.44
N THR A 49 5.66 -0.09 6.56
CA THR A 49 6.37 -0.13 7.82
C THR A 49 7.52 -1.13 7.78
N THR A 50 7.33 -2.31 7.17
CA THR A 50 8.41 -3.27 6.98
C THR A 50 9.49 -2.72 6.06
N LEU A 51 9.14 -2.08 4.95
CA LEU A 51 10.13 -1.50 4.01
C LEU A 51 11.00 -0.42 4.66
N LEU A 52 10.40 0.50 5.42
CA LEU A 52 11.17 1.54 6.10
C LEU A 52 12.04 1.00 7.23
N LYS A 53 11.61 -0.07 7.91
CA LYS A 53 12.42 -0.75 8.92
C LYS A 53 13.62 -1.47 8.30
N VAL A 54 13.42 -2.20 7.21
CA VAL A 54 14.48 -2.96 6.53
C VAL A 54 15.42 -2.04 5.75
N TYR A 55 14.90 -0.99 5.14
CA TYR A 55 15.65 -0.04 4.32
C TYR A 55 15.41 1.41 4.76
N PRO A 56 15.90 1.81 5.94
CA PRO A 56 15.70 3.18 6.45
C PRO A 56 16.27 4.26 5.52
N ASN A 57 17.32 3.90 4.77
CA ASN A 57 17.94 4.80 3.78
C ASN A 57 17.01 5.16 2.60
N LEU A 58 15.90 4.42 2.40
CA LEU A 58 14.91 4.72 1.37
C LEU A 58 13.76 5.62 1.88
N ALA A 59 13.80 6.05 3.15
CA ALA A 59 12.81 6.99 3.67
C ALA A 59 12.58 8.22 2.77
N PRO A 60 13.60 8.84 2.14
CA PRO A 60 13.38 9.95 1.21
C PRO A 60 12.56 9.62 -0.05
N GLU A 61 12.44 8.36 -0.46
CA GLU A 61 11.59 7.99 -1.61
C GLU A 61 10.11 7.89 -1.21
N PHE A 62 9.82 7.59 0.07
CA PHE A 62 8.46 7.28 0.52
C PHE A 62 7.86 8.30 1.49
N VAL A 63 8.68 8.95 2.31
CA VAL A 63 8.26 9.83 3.41
C VAL A 63 8.17 11.28 2.94
N TYR A 64 6.98 11.86 3.08
CA TYR A 64 6.73 13.24 2.67
C TYR A 64 7.63 14.25 3.38
N GLY A 65 8.28 15.09 2.57
CA GLY A 65 9.17 16.15 3.01
C GLY A 65 10.58 15.69 3.37
N GLU A 66 10.87 14.40 3.26
CA GLU A 66 12.23 13.92 3.05
C GLU A 66 12.45 13.88 1.55
N TYR A 67 13.41 14.66 1.05
CA TYR A 67 13.66 14.74 -0.39
C TYR A 67 14.99 14.06 -0.72
N PRO A 68 15.02 13.21 -1.75
CA PRO A 68 16.26 12.62 -2.22
C PRO A 68 17.20 13.72 -2.71
N LYS A 69 18.40 13.80 -2.13
CA LYS A 69 19.43 14.78 -2.53
C LYS A 69 20.32 14.22 -3.65
N PHE A 70 19.73 13.77 -4.77
CA PHE A 70 20.48 13.26 -5.92
C PHE A 70 20.03 13.89 -7.24
N GLN A 71 20.94 13.92 -8.23
CA GLN A 71 20.69 14.50 -9.55
C GLN A 71 19.67 13.66 -10.33
N ALA A 72 18.40 14.09 -10.24
CA ALA A 72 17.24 13.43 -10.83
C ALA A 72 17.36 13.06 -12.32
N PHE A 73 18.24 13.71 -13.08
CA PHE A 73 18.41 13.48 -14.51
C PHE A 73 19.26 12.25 -14.89
N LYS A 74 20.18 11.79 -14.03
CA LYS A 74 21.05 10.64 -14.35
C LYS A 74 20.48 9.29 -13.88
N GLU A 75 19.70 9.29 -12.80
CA GLU A 75 19.33 8.06 -12.07
C GLU A 75 17.84 7.67 -12.19
N ASN A 76 16.96 8.56 -12.69
CA ASN A 76 15.53 8.27 -12.85
C ASN A 76 15.17 7.60 -14.20
N LYS A 77 15.91 6.56 -14.60
CA LYS A 77 15.46 5.71 -15.72
C LYS A 77 14.31 4.80 -15.22
N ALA A 78 13.18 4.80 -15.93
CA ALA A 78 11.99 4.03 -15.55
C ALA A 78 12.30 2.53 -15.33
N THR A 79 13.16 1.95 -16.18
CA THR A 79 13.60 0.56 -16.07
C THR A 79 14.38 0.30 -14.78
N ALA A 80 15.25 1.22 -14.38
CA ALA A 80 16.03 1.10 -13.15
C ALA A 80 15.11 1.13 -11.92
N LYS A 81 14.14 2.06 -11.88
CA LYS A 81 13.15 2.10 -10.78
C LYS A 81 12.33 0.81 -10.69
N ALA A 82 11.85 0.27 -11.82
CA ALA A 82 11.09 -0.97 -11.81
C ALA A 82 11.90 -2.15 -11.24
N ILE A 83 13.16 -2.30 -11.68
CA ILE A 83 14.09 -3.32 -11.17
C ILE A 83 14.37 -3.13 -9.68
N ILE A 84 14.59 -1.89 -9.23
CA ILE A 84 14.79 -1.57 -7.81
C ILE A 84 13.59 -2.02 -6.99
N TYR A 85 12.36 -1.69 -7.41
CA TYR A 85 11.15 -2.07 -6.68
C TYR A 85 10.92 -3.59 -6.65
N THR A 86 11.23 -4.31 -7.72
CA THR A 86 11.16 -5.78 -7.73
C THR A 86 12.19 -6.40 -6.79
N ASN A 87 13.43 -5.91 -6.81
CA ASN A 87 14.47 -6.37 -5.90
C ASN A 87 14.17 -6.01 -4.44
N LEU A 88 13.50 -4.88 -4.21
CA LEU A 88 13.14 -4.40 -2.89
C LEU A 88 12.21 -5.36 -2.16
N LEU A 89 11.34 -6.08 -2.87
CA LEU A 89 10.42 -7.03 -2.25
C LEU A 89 11.02 -8.43 -2.09
N ARG A 90 12.23 -8.69 -2.61
CA ARG A 90 12.84 -10.03 -2.59
C ARG A 90 13.09 -10.54 -1.18
N PHE A 91 13.37 -9.67 -0.21
CA PHE A 91 13.58 -10.09 1.19
C PHE A 91 12.33 -10.71 1.82
N PHE A 92 11.13 -10.41 1.31
CA PHE A 92 9.91 -11.04 1.78
C PHE A 92 9.88 -12.55 1.49
N THR A 93 10.60 -13.01 0.47
CA THR A 93 10.67 -14.43 0.07
C THR A 93 11.78 -15.21 0.74
N GLU A 94 12.63 -14.56 1.54
CA GLU A 94 13.72 -15.24 2.23
C GLU A 94 13.16 -16.09 3.39
N ASP A 95 13.69 -17.30 3.57
CA ASP A 95 13.30 -18.19 4.67
C ASP A 95 13.82 -17.69 6.02
N GLU A 96 15.00 -17.06 6.00
CA GLU A 96 15.64 -16.50 7.19
C GLU A 96 14.98 -15.18 7.61
N PRO A 97 14.63 -15.01 8.90
CA PRO A 97 14.12 -13.75 9.39
C PRO A 97 15.15 -12.62 9.24
N ARG A 98 14.65 -11.41 8.98
CA ARG A 98 15.47 -10.20 8.96
C ARG A 98 15.52 -9.59 10.36
N PHE A 99 16.72 -9.27 10.82
CA PHE A 99 16.95 -8.67 12.14
C PHE A 99 17.62 -7.30 12.02
N THR A 100 17.35 -6.43 12.99
CA THR A 100 18.15 -5.24 13.27
C THR A 100 19.50 -5.67 13.87
N LYS A 101 20.51 -4.77 13.85
CA LYS A 101 21.78 -4.98 14.56
C LYS A 101 21.59 -5.29 16.05
N ASP A 102 20.51 -4.78 16.63
CA ASP A 102 20.14 -4.93 18.03
C ASP A 102 19.32 -6.21 18.32
N GLY A 103 19.07 -7.04 17.29
CA GLY A 103 18.38 -8.33 17.42
C GLY A 103 16.86 -8.29 17.27
N GLU A 104 16.26 -7.12 17.01
CA GLU A 104 14.82 -7.01 16.75
C GLU A 104 14.42 -7.64 15.40
N ILE A 105 13.32 -8.40 15.37
CA ILE A 105 12.80 -9.00 14.12
C ILE A 105 12.11 -7.91 13.29
N LEU A 106 12.66 -7.64 12.10
CA LEU A 106 12.09 -6.72 11.11
C LEU A 106 11.04 -7.39 10.24
N TRP A 107 11.32 -8.63 9.82
CA TRP A 107 10.40 -9.47 9.05
C TRP A 107 10.66 -10.94 9.34
N SER A 108 9.60 -11.73 9.41
CA SER A 108 9.63 -13.19 9.49
C SER A 108 8.40 -13.73 8.78
N ASN A 109 8.54 -14.86 8.08
CA ASN A 109 7.42 -15.53 7.41
C ASN A 109 6.33 -15.99 8.40
N SER A 110 6.63 -16.05 9.70
CA SER A 110 5.63 -16.28 10.75
C SER A 110 4.51 -15.24 10.76
N TYR A 111 4.79 -13.98 10.38
CA TYR A 111 3.79 -12.91 10.30
C TYR A 111 2.75 -13.13 9.20
N LEU A 112 3.04 -13.98 8.20
CA LEU A 112 2.07 -14.31 7.15
C LEU A 112 0.83 -14.99 7.69
N LYS A 113 0.94 -15.76 8.79
CA LYS A 113 -0.22 -16.36 9.45
C LYS A 113 -1.18 -15.29 9.97
N THR A 114 -0.63 -14.24 10.58
CA THR A 114 -1.40 -13.09 11.05
C THR A 114 -2.02 -12.33 9.89
N ILE A 115 -1.24 -12.03 8.84
CA ILE A 115 -1.75 -11.33 7.65
C ILE A 115 -2.90 -12.10 7.01
N LYS A 116 -2.75 -13.42 6.82
CA LYS A 116 -3.83 -14.27 6.27
C LYS A 116 -5.07 -14.27 7.17
N LYS A 117 -4.88 -14.30 8.50
CA LYS A 117 -5.98 -14.20 9.46
C LYS A 117 -6.73 -12.86 9.33
N GLU A 118 -6.01 -11.74 9.28
CA GLU A 118 -6.60 -10.41 9.14
C GLU A 118 -7.33 -10.24 7.79
N LEU A 119 -6.76 -10.75 6.70
CA LEU A 119 -7.41 -10.69 5.38
C LEU A 119 -8.68 -11.54 5.29
N ASN A 120 -8.76 -12.63 6.05
CA ASN A 120 -9.92 -13.53 6.12
C ASN A 120 -10.91 -13.14 7.23
N TYR A 121 -10.75 -11.97 7.84
CA TYR A 121 -11.67 -11.52 8.88
C TYR A 121 -13.03 -11.16 8.26
N HIS A 122 -14.09 -11.75 8.79
CA HIS A 122 -15.43 -11.66 8.18
C HIS A 122 -16.17 -10.37 8.55
N GLN A 123 -15.85 -9.77 9.70
CA GLN A 123 -16.50 -8.56 10.18
C GLN A 123 -15.63 -7.33 9.89
N MET A 124 -15.90 -6.67 8.75
CA MET A 124 -15.25 -5.40 8.41
C MET A 124 -16.23 -4.22 8.46
N ASN A 125 -15.75 -3.09 8.97
CA ASN A 125 -16.52 -1.86 9.06
C ASN A 125 -16.55 -1.15 7.69
N ILE A 126 -17.49 -1.56 6.82
CA ILE A 126 -17.80 -0.83 5.59
C ILE A 126 -18.93 0.16 5.89
N VAL A 127 -18.69 1.44 5.59
CA VAL A 127 -19.70 2.50 5.70
C VAL A 127 -19.76 3.26 4.39
N LYS A 128 -20.96 3.38 3.82
CA LYS A 128 -21.22 4.32 2.72
C LYS A 128 -21.50 5.70 3.32
N LYS A 129 -20.79 6.71 2.83
CA LYS A 129 -21.03 8.09 3.24
C LYS A 129 -22.49 8.47 2.96
N VAL A 130 -23.19 8.95 3.99
CA VAL A 130 -24.53 9.54 3.85
C VAL A 130 -24.40 10.91 3.20
N GLU A 131 -25.11 11.13 2.11
CA GLU A 131 -25.10 12.40 1.39
C GLU A 131 -26.49 12.80 0.91
N VAL A 132 -26.78 14.10 0.96
CA VAL A 132 -27.98 14.68 0.36
C VAL A 132 -27.65 14.99 -1.09
N GLN A 133 -28.43 14.43 -2.01
CA GLN A 133 -28.24 14.67 -3.44
C GLN A 133 -28.48 16.15 -3.77
N LYS A 134 -27.56 16.72 -4.53
CA LYS A 134 -27.59 18.10 -5.03
C LYS A 134 -27.18 18.06 -6.51
N GLY A 135 -27.70 18.98 -7.32
CA GLY A 135 -27.40 19.03 -8.75
C GLY A 135 -28.65 19.30 -9.58
N GLY A 136 -28.65 18.83 -10.82
CA GLY A 136 -29.77 19.00 -11.76
C GLY A 136 -31.07 18.43 -11.19
N PHE A 137 -32.16 19.19 -11.33
CA PHE A 137 -33.48 18.81 -10.82
C PHE A 137 -34.01 17.53 -11.49
N SER A 138 -33.73 17.36 -12.78
CA SER A 138 -34.15 16.22 -13.58
C SER A 138 -33.26 16.07 -14.81
N LYS A 139 -33.50 15.04 -15.62
CA LYS A 139 -32.87 14.93 -16.94
C LYS A 139 -33.46 16.00 -17.87
N GLU A 140 -32.60 16.72 -18.58
CA GLU A 140 -32.99 17.77 -19.55
C GLU A 140 -33.62 17.21 -20.84
N SER A 141 -33.81 15.88 -20.94
CA SER A 141 -34.45 15.23 -22.07
C SER A 141 -35.98 15.34 -22.01
N ILE A 142 -36.59 15.89 -23.07
CA ILE A 142 -38.04 15.85 -23.25
C ILE A 142 -38.45 14.42 -23.63
N LYS A 143 -39.31 13.78 -22.81
CA LYS A 143 -39.86 12.46 -23.13
C LYS A 143 -41.30 12.60 -23.61
N PRO A 144 -41.62 12.24 -24.87
CA PRO A 144 -43.01 12.17 -25.31
C PRO A 144 -43.74 11.07 -24.52
N LYS A 145 -45.04 11.24 -24.33
CA LYS A 145 -45.89 10.22 -23.70
C LYS A 145 -45.92 8.99 -24.64
N GLY A 146 -45.78 7.79 -24.08
CA GLY A 146 -45.94 6.55 -24.86
C GLY A 146 -47.36 6.41 -25.43
N PRO A 147 -47.58 5.48 -26.38
CA PRO A 147 -48.93 5.19 -26.89
C PRO A 147 -49.90 4.80 -25.77
#